data_AF-A0A1M5A6F8-F1
#
_entry.id   AF-A0A1M5A6F8-F1
#
_cell.length_a   1.000
_cell.length_b   1.000
_cell.length_c   1.000
_cell.angle_alpha   90.00
_cell.angle_beta   90.00
_cell.angle_gamma   90.00
#
_symmetry.space_group_name_H-M   'P 1'
#
loop_
_entity.id
_entity.type
_entity.pdbx_description
1 polymer ?
#
loop_
_entity_poly.entity_id
_entity_poly.type
_entity_poly.pdbx_seq_one_letter_code
_entity_poly.pdbx_strand_id
1 'polypeptide(L)'
;MRETKDQTIARLEKVINEQKKELTEVKKERKRLKYAVERLEKEKKKALITSTPYDIELICSCTDELQEQKKQVEELKATLAEKENNIQVLRDRYTKERENAANIRKGVFDDLQAYIDGAKWGVIQKINEFRVPKYGKRTYMEHFQNGDRYYDYEFEGYETHILEAMFDPKTLFIRINPKNGRLMEEDIDKMNMREYLKNIWDYIEAKKALEEFMKTNPTNDEIVEWTYKKGMELLPKYEDILF
;
A
#
# COMPACT_ATOMS: atom_id res chain seq x y z
N MET A 1 -72.88 -59.75 82.28
CA MET A 1 -74.28 -59.54 81.88
C MET A 1 -74.39 -59.75 80.38
N ARG A 2 -75.29 -60.63 79.91
CA ARG A 2 -75.60 -60.78 78.47
C ARG A 2 -76.72 -59.80 78.12
N GLU A 3 -76.62 -59.11 76.98
CA GLU A 3 -77.71 -58.29 76.44
C GLU A 3 -78.99 -59.14 76.34
N THR A 4 -80.12 -58.55 76.73
CA THR A 4 -81.43 -59.18 76.49
C THR A 4 -81.82 -59.01 75.02
N LYS A 5 -82.69 -59.89 74.52
CA LYS A 5 -83.16 -59.83 73.12
C LYS A 5 -83.72 -58.44 72.77
N ASP A 6 -84.41 -57.80 73.71
CA ASP A 6 -84.99 -56.47 73.51
C ASP A 6 -83.93 -55.36 73.37
N GLN A 7 -82.83 -55.46 74.12
CA GLN A 7 -81.69 -54.54 73.97
C GLN A 7 -81.02 -54.70 72.60
N THR A 8 -80.88 -55.93 72.10
CA THR A 8 -80.35 -56.19 70.76
C THR A 8 -81.28 -55.67 69.66
N ILE A 9 -82.60 -55.83 69.79
CA ILE A 9 -83.59 -55.32 68.84
C ILE A 9 -83.54 -53.78 68.78
N ALA A 10 -83.57 -53.09 69.93
CA ALA A 10 -83.51 -51.64 69.98
C ALA A 10 -82.22 -51.07 69.36
N ARG A 11 -81.08 -51.76 69.57
CA ARG A 11 -79.80 -51.39 68.94
C ARG A 11 -79.84 -51.55 67.43
N LEU A 12 -80.39 -52.67 66.94
CA LEU A 12 -80.51 -52.93 65.50
C LEU A 12 -81.48 -51.96 64.81
N GLU A 13 -82.60 -51.61 65.44
CA GLU A 13 -83.53 -50.60 64.93
C GLU A 13 -82.88 -49.22 64.79
N LYS A 14 -82.05 -48.83 65.76
CA LYS A 14 -81.28 -47.59 65.70
C LYS A 14 -80.30 -47.60 64.51
N VAL A 15 -79.53 -48.68 64.35
CA VAL A 15 -78.59 -48.85 63.24
C VAL A 15 -79.32 -48.84 61.89
N ILE A 16 -80.46 -49.52 61.77
CA ILE A 16 -81.28 -49.54 60.55
C ILE A 16 -81.75 -48.12 60.20
N ASN A 17 -82.18 -47.33 61.19
CA ASN A 17 -82.61 -45.96 60.96
C ASN A 17 -81.46 -45.02 60.58
N GLU A 18 -80.28 -45.20 61.15
CA GLU A 18 -79.06 -44.48 60.76
C GLU A 18 -78.63 -44.84 59.34
N GLN A 19 -78.57 -46.13 58.99
CA GLN A 19 -78.28 -46.61 57.64
C GLN A 19 -79.28 -46.09 56.60
N LYS A 20 -80.57 -45.98 56.94
CA LYS A 20 -81.58 -45.37 56.05
C LYS A 20 -81.27 -43.90 55.77
N LYS A 21 -80.86 -43.12 56.78
CA LYS A 21 -80.48 -41.71 56.62
C LYS A 21 -79.23 -41.57 55.75
N GLU A 22 -78.19 -42.34 56.02
CA GLU A 22 -76.97 -42.36 55.21
C GLU A 22 -77.28 -42.73 53.75
N LEU A 23 -78.12 -43.75 53.53
CA LEU A 23 -78.54 -44.15 52.19
C LEU A 23 -79.27 -43.02 51.43
N THR A 24 -80.05 -42.20 52.13
CA THR A 24 -80.69 -41.04 51.51
C THR A 24 -79.70 -39.94 51.12
N GLU A 25 -78.67 -39.68 51.93
CA GLU A 25 -77.63 -38.70 51.60
C GLU A 25 -76.74 -39.18 50.44
N VAL A 26 -76.32 -40.45 50.45
CA VAL A 26 -75.56 -41.05 49.34
C VAL A 26 -76.33 -40.97 48.02
N LYS A 27 -77.65 -41.16 48.04
CA LYS A 27 -78.50 -40.99 46.84
C LYS A 27 -78.52 -39.55 46.33
N LYS A 28 -78.57 -38.55 47.22
CA LYS A 28 -78.51 -37.13 46.84
C LYS A 28 -77.14 -36.79 46.25
N GLU A 29 -76.07 -37.27 46.88
CA GLU A 29 -74.71 -37.03 46.43
C GLU A 29 -74.43 -37.69 45.07
N ARG A 30 -74.86 -38.94 44.86
CA ARG A 30 -74.81 -39.60 43.55
C ARG A 30 -75.50 -38.79 42.46
N LYS A 31 -76.66 -38.17 42.76
CA LYS A 31 -77.39 -37.33 41.80
C LYS A 31 -76.62 -36.05 41.47
N ARG A 32 -75.98 -35.41 42.46
CA ARG A 32 -75.13 -34.23 42.26
C ARG A 32 -73.89 -34.54 41.42
N LEU A 33 -73.21 -35.63 41.74
CA LEU A 33 -72.03 -36.09 41.00
C LEU A 33 -72.37 -36.42 39.54
N LYS A 34 -73.49 -37.11 39.30
CA LYS A 34 -73.95 -37.40 37.93
C LYS A 34 -74.13 -36.11 37.11
N TYR A 35 -74.76 -35.09 37.69
CA TYR A 35 -74.93 -33.80 37.01
C TYR A 35 -73.60 -33.08 36.75
N ALA A 36 -72.66 -33.13 37.70
CA ALA A 36 -71.33 -32.55 37.53
C ALA A 36 -70.54 -33.22 36.40
N VAL A 37 -70.61 -34.55 36.30
CA VAL A 37 -69.99 -35.32 35.21
C VAL A 37 -70.59 -34.93 33.86
N GLU A 38 -71.93 -34.91 33.73
CA GLU A 38 -72.59 -34.51 32.49
C GLU A 38 -72.24 -33.07 32.06
N ARG A 39 -72.07 -32.15 33.02
CA ARG A 39 -71.64 -30.77 32.74
C ARG A 39 -70.19 -30.73 32.24
N LEU A 40 -69.27 -31.38 32.95
CA LEU A 40 -67.85 -31.44 32.59
C LEU A 40 -67.62 -32.12 31.24
N GLU A 41 -68.40 -33.15 30.90
CA GLU A 41 -68.35 -33.78 29.58
C GLU A 41 -68.78 -32.83 28.46
N LYS A 42 -69.80 -31.99 28.70
CA LYS A 42 -70.22 -30.96 27.75
C LYS A 42 -69.16 -29.87 27.59
N GLU A 43 -68.56 -29.41 28.68
CA GLU A 43 -67.47 -28.42 28.66
C GLU A 43 -66.24 -28.98 27.93
N LYS A 44 -65.84 -30.22 28.22
CA LYS A 44 -64.75 -30.93 27.52
C LYS A 44 -65.00 -31.02 26.01
N LYS A 45 -66.21 -31.40 25.60
CA LYS A 45 -66.57 -31.46 24.16
C LYS A 45 -66.52 -30.07 23.51
N LYS A 46 -66.99 -29.02 24.17
CA LYS A 46 -66.91 -27.65 23.67
C LYS A 46 -65.46 -27.17 23.51
N ALA A 47 -64.60 -27.48 24.49
CA ALA A 47 -63.19 -27.13 24.42
C ALA A 47 -62.47 -27.90 23.28
N LEU A 48 -62.82 -29.17 23.06
CA LEU A 48 -62.23 -29.98 21.98
C LEU A 48 -62.59 -29.48 20.57
N ILE A 49 -63.69 -28.74 20.42
CA ILE A 49 -64.17 -28.17 19.14
C ILE A 49 -63.46 -26.84 18.80
N THR A 50 -62.51 -26.37 19.63
CA THR A 50 -61.84 -25.06 19.43
C THR A 50 -60.66 -25.04 18.44
N SER A 51 -60.32 -26.14 17.76
CA SER A 51 -59.71 -26.03 16.42
C SER A 51 -60.85 -25.99 15.42
N THR A 52 -61.27 -24.78 15.09
CA THR A 52 -62.31 -24.58 14.08
C THR A 52 -61.74 -24.80 12.68
N PRO A 53 -62.55 -25.17 11.68
CA PRO A 53 -62.11 -25.25 10.29
C PRO A 53 -61.38 -23.99 9.80
N TYR A 54 -61.73 -22.83 10.36
CA TYR A 54 -61.07 -21.56 10.13
C TYR A 54 -59.61 -21.53 10.61
N ASP A 55 -59.31 -22.08 11.78
CA ASP A 55 -57.94 -22.15 12.30
C ASP A 55 -57.06 -23.05 11.42
N ILE A 56 -57.64 -24.14 10.90
CA ILE A 56 -56.95 -25.06 9.97
C ILE A 56 -56.65 -24.34 8.66
N GLU A 57 -57.62 -23.61 8.11
CA GLU A 57 -57.46 -22.84 6.87
C GLU A 57 -56.39 -21.75 7.02
N LEU A 58 -56.38 -21.04 8.16
CA LEU A 58 -55.36 -20.04 8.48
C LEU A 58 -53.97 -20.67 8.59
N ILE A 59 -53.84 -21.82 9.27
CA ILE A 59 -52.57 -22.56 9.39
C ILE A 59 -52.07 -23.01 8.01
N CYS A 60 -52.95 -23.52 7.15
CA CYS A 60 -52.60 -23.91 5.79
C CYS A 60 -52.09 -22.70 5.00
N SER A 61 -52.83 -21.58 5.01
CA SER A 61 -52.43 -20.34 4.34
C SER A 61 -51.05 -19.84 4.82
N CYS A 62 -50.84 -19.78 6.14
CA CYS A 62 -49.54 -19.40 6.69
C CYS A 62 -48.43 -20.39 6.32
N THR A 63 -48.73 -21.67 6.17
CA THR A 63 -47.75 -22.69 5.77
C THR A 63 -47.34 -22.51 4.31
N ASP A 64 -48.30 -22.24 3.42
CA ASP A 64 -48.05 -21.97 2.00
C ASP A 64 -47.24 -20.69 1.81
N GLU A 65 -47.59 -19.62 2.51
CA GLU A 65 -46.81 -18.37 2.52
C GLU A 65 -45.37 -18.60 2.99
N LEU A 66 -45.18 -19.41 4.03
CA LEU A 66 -43.87 -19.71 4.58
C LEU A 66 -43.04 -20.59 3.63
N GLN A 67 -43.67 -21.49 2.87
CA GLN A 67 -43.00 -22.25 1.81
C GLN A 67 -42.56 -21.35 0.65
N GLU A 68 -43.43 -20.44 0.22
CA GLU A 68 -43.11 -19.49 -0.85
C GLU A 68 -41.99 -18.53 -0.44
N GLN A 69 -42.03 -17.99 0.79
CA GLN A 69 -40.93 -17.17 1.32
C GLN A 69 -39.61 -17.93 1.39
N LYS A 70 -39.62 -19.21 1.77
CA LYS A 70 -38.41 -20.06 1.74
C LYS A 70 -37.84 -20.18 0.34
N LYS A 71 -38.69 -20.38 -0.67
CA LYS A 71 -38.26 -20.46 -2.06
C LYS A 71 -37.62 -19.16 -2.54
N GLN A 72 -38.25 -18.03 -2.24
CA GLN A 72 -37.70 -16.70 -2.57
C GLN A 72 -36.35 -16.44 -1.89
N VAL A 73 -36.18 -16.87 -0.64
CA VAL A 73 -34.90 -16.76 0.07
C VAL A 73 -33.79 -17.58 -0.63
N GLU A 74 -34.09 -18.80 -1.09
CA GLU A 74 -33.10 -19.61 -1.81
C GLU A 74 -32.73 -19.01 -3.18
N GLU A 75 -33.71 -18.45 -3.90
CA GLU A 75 -33.46 -17.73 -5.17
C GLU A 75 -32.59 -16.48 -4.97
N LEU A 76 -32.86 -15.71 -3.91
CA LEU A 76 -32.05 -14.55 -3.54
C LEU A 76 -30.62 -14.95 -3.15
N LYS A 77 -30.44 -16.06 -2.43
CA LYS A 77 -29.10 -16.59 -2.10
C LYS A 77 -28.31 -16.98 -3.35
N ALA A 78 -28.96 -17.65 -4.30
CA ALA A 78 -28.31 -18.02 -5.56
C ALA A 78 -27.89 -16.78 -6.35
N THR A 79 -28.78 -15.77 -6.41
CA THR A 79 -28.50 -14.49 -7.07
C THR A 79 -27.35 -13.75 -6.38
N LEU A 80 -27.31 -13.74 -5.05
CA LEU A 80 -26.24 -13.12 -4.27
C LEU A 80 -24.88 -13.76 -4.59
N ALA A 81 -24.82 -15.10 -4.57
CA ALA A 81 -23.59 -15.84 -4.89
C ALA A 81 -23.09 -15.54 -6.31
N GLU A 82 -24.00 -15.42 -7.29
CA GLU A 82 -23.65 -15.02 -8.66
C GLU A 82 -23.09 -13.59 -8.72
N LYS A 83 -23.71 -12.64 -8.00
CA LYS A 83 -23.24 -11.24 -7.95
C LYS A 83 -21.89 -11.12 -7.25
N GLU A 84 -21.66 -11.88 -6.19
CA GLU A 84 -20.37 -11.93 -5.48
C GLU A 84 -19.25 -12.45 -6.40
N ASN A 85 -19.50 -13.51 -7.17
CA ASN A 85 -18.54 -14.02 -8.15
C ASN A 85 -18.24 -12.98 -9.24
N ASN A 86 -19.28 -12.34 -9.80
CA ASN A 86 -19.11 -11.29 -10.80
C ASN A 86 -18.28 -10.09 -10.26
N ILE A 87 -18.51 -9.69 -9.01
CA ILE A 87 -17.73 -8.63 -8.35
C ILE A 87 -16.26 -9.07 -8.21
N GLN A 88 -16.00 -10.32 -7.85
CA GLN A 88 -14.65 -10.83 -7.73
C GLN A 88 -13.91 -10.80 -9.08
N VAL A 89 -14.54 -11.29 -10.15
CA VAL A 89 -13.98 -11.25 -11.51
C VAL A 89 -13.67 -9.81 -11.96
N LEU A 90 -14.55 -8.86 -11.67
CA LEU A 90 -14.33 -7.45 -12.00
C LEU A 90 -13.18 -6.84 -11.20
N ARG A 91 -13.04 -7.17 -9.92
CA ARG A 91 -11.91 -6.73 -9.07
C ARG A 91 -10.58 -7.25 -9.60
N ASP A 92 -10.53 -8.53 -9.98
CA ASP A 92 -9.31 -9.14 -10.52
C ASP A 92 -8.92 -8.48 -11.85
N ARG A 93 -9.90 -8.22 -12.74
CA ARG A 93 -9.67 -7.49 -14.00
C ARG A 93 -9.14 -6.08 -13.74
N TYR A 94 -9.79 -5.32 -12.86
CA TYR A 94 -9.39 -3.96 -12.53
C TYR A 94 -7.95 -3.90 -11.99
N THR A 95 -7.59 -4.86 -11.13
CA THR A 95 -6.23 -4.93 -10.56
C THR A 95 -5.19 -5.16 -11.65
N LYS A 96 -5.46 -6.10 -12.56
CA LYS A 96 -4.57 -6.40 -13.70
C LYS A 96 -4.43 -5.22 -14.66
N GLU A 97 -5.54 -4.54 -14.98
CA GLU A 97 -5.50 -3.34 -15.84
C GLU A 97 -4.74 -2.19 -15.18
N ARG A 98 -4.90 -2.01 -13.87
CA ARG A 98 -4.16 -1.00 -13.09
C ARG A 98 -2.65 -1.26 -13.11
N GLU A 99 -2.23 -2.51 -12.94
CA GLU A 99 -0.82 -2.91 -13.02
C GLU A 99 -0.26 -2.69 -14.43
N ASN A 100 -0.98 -3.08 -15.47
CA ASN A 100 -0.60 -2.84 -16.86
C ASN A 100 -0.41 -1.34 -17.14
N ALA A 101 -1.34 -0.49 -16.67
CA ALA A 101 -1.25 0.96 -16.84
C ALA A 101 -0.06 1.57 -16.06
N ALA A 102 0.32 0.99 -14.92
CA ALA A 102 1.53 1.41 -14.21
C ALA A 102 2.81 1.02 -14.99
N ASN A 103 2.85 -0.19 -15.54
CA ASN A 103 3.98 -0.66 -16.34
C ASN A 103 4.16 0.16 -17.62
N ILE A 104 3.08 0.48 -18.33
CA ILE A 104 3.13 1.35 -19.51
C ILE A 104 3.66 2.74 -19.16
N ARG A 105 3.17 3.35 -18.06
CA ARG A 105 3.66 4.67 -17.62
C ARG A 105 5.15 4.67 -17.30
N LYS A 106 5.63 3.63 -16.64
CA LYS A 106 7.05 3.48 -16.35
C LYS A 106 7.87 3.32 -17.62
N GLY A 107 7.45 2.44 -18.53
CA GLY A 107 8.15 2.24 -19.82
C GLY A 107 8.22 3.52 -20.65
N VAL A 108 7.11 4.25 -20.79
CA VAL A 108 7.10 5.54 -21.51
C VAL A 108 8.02 6.57 -20.85
N PHE A 109 8.06 6.61 -19.52
CA PHE A 109 8.96 7.51 -18.80
C PHE A 109 10.43 7.15 -19.04
N ASP A 110 10.78 5.87 -18.93
CA ASP A 110 12.13 5.36 -19.16
C ASP A 110 12.59 5.64 -20.61
N ASP A 111 11.71 5.41 -21.60
CA ASP A 111 11.99 5.71 -23.02
C ASP A 111 12.18 7.22 -23.27
N LEU A 112 11.36 8.07 -22.67
CA LEU A 112 11.51 9.53 -22.76
C LEU A 112 12.83 9.99 -22.15
N GLN A 113 13.20 9.42 -21.01
CA GLN A 113 14.45 9.75 -20.33
C GLN A 113 15.65 9.36 -21.21
N ALA A 114 15.64 8.15 -21.77
CA ALA A 114 16.67 7.70 -22.70
C ALA A 114 16.77 8.60 -23.95
N TYR A 115 15.64 9.03 -24.52
CA TYR A 115 15.63 9.97 -25.65
C TYR A 115 16.22 11.33 -25.27
N ILE A 116 15.84 11.89 -24.13
CA ILE A 116 16.36 13.17 -23.64
C ILE A 116 17.88 13.09 -23.44
N ASP A 117 18.36 12.01 -22.82
CA ASP A 117 19.79 11.85 -22.55
C ASP A 117 20.59 11.64 -23.84
N GLY A 118 20.07 10.87 -24.80
CA GLY A 118 20.66 10.74 -26.14
C GLY A 118 20.70 12.07 -26.90
N ALA A 119 19.62 12.86 -26.85
CA ALA A 119 19.56 14.17 -27.49
C ALA A 119 20.55 15.17 -26.87
N LYS A 120 20.68 15.19 -25.53
CA LYS A 120 21.70 15.99 -24.82
C LYS A 120 23.10 15.63 -25.29
N TRP A 121 23.43 14.34 -25.36
CA TRP A 121 24.72 13.86 -25.83
C TRP A 121 25.01 14.28 -27.28
N GLY A 122 24.04 14.15 -28.18
CA GLY A 122 24.19 14.58 -29.57
C GLY A 122 24.41 16.10 -29.72
N VAL A 123 23.78 16.92 -28.87
CA VAL A 123 24.01 18.38 -28.84
C VAL A 123 25.42 18.69 -28.30
N ILE A 124 25.85 18.04 -27.23
CA ILE A 124 27.21 18.20 -26.68
C ILE A 124 28.26 17.85 -27.73
N GLN A 125 28.08 16.72 -28.43
CA GLN A 125 28.99 16.29 -29.48
C GLN A 125 29.07 17.32 -30.62
N LYS A 126 27.92 17.82 -31.10
CA LYS A 126 27.90 18.87 -32.13
C LYS A 126 28.54 20.17 -31.67
N ILE A 127 28.32 20.60 -30.42
CA ILE A 127 29.00 21.78 -29.86
C ILE A 127 30.53 21.56 -29.83
N ASN A 128 30.98 20.36 -29.49
CA ASN A 128 32.40 20.00 -29.50
C ASN A 128 32.98 20.00 -30.93
N GLU A 129 32.23 19.51 -31.93
CA GLU A 129 32.64 19.47 -33.35
C GLU A 129 32.68 20.86 -34.01
N PHE A 130 31.72 21.75 -33.71
CA PHE A 130 31.66 23.10 -34.27
C PHE A 130 32.64 24.10 -33.63
N ARG A 131 33.29 23.73 -32.51
CA ARG A 131 34.34 24.54 -31.87
C ARG A 131 35.67 24.41 -32.62
N VAL A 132 35.72 24.89 -33.86
CA VAL A 132 36.97 25.12 -34.62
C VAL A 132 37.97 25.91 -33.76
N PRO A 133 39.28 25.62 -33.79
CA PRO A 133 40.25 26.34 -32.96
C PRO A 133 40.43 27.79 -33.43
N LYS A 134 40.09 28.77 -32.58
CA LYS A 134 40.71 30.10 -32.65
C LYS A 134 42.18 29.94 -32.23
N TYR A 135 43.07 30.72 -32.84
CA TYR A 135 44.53 30.58 -32.81
C TYR A 135 45.17 30.31 -31.42
N GLY A 136 44.57 30.75 -30.30
CA GLY A 136 45.08 30.51 -28.94
C GLY A 136 44.92 29.09 -28.36
N LYS A 137 44.15 28.18 -28.98
CA LYS A 137 43.95 26.82 -28.40
C LYS A 137 45.16 25.90 -28.59
N ARG A 138 45.91 26.06 -29.69
CA ARG A 138 47.06 25.18 -29.98
C ARG A 138 48.19 25.40 -28.97
N THR A 139 48.45 26.64 -28.60
CA THR A 139 49.46 27.00 -27.60
C THR A 139 49.10 26.44 -26.21
N TYR A 140 47.82 26.46 -25.81
CA TYR A 140 47.36 25.88 -24.54
C TYR A 140 47.59 24.36 -24.49
N MET A 141 47.29 23.66 -25.59
CA MET A 141 47.56 22.24 -25.71
C MET A 141 49.07 21.96 -25.64
N GLU A 142 49.89 22.77 -26.31
CA GLU A 142 51.36 22.65 -26.28
C GLU A 142 51.91 22.85 -24.86
N HIS A 143 51.43 23.84 -24.11
CA HIS A 143 51.78 24.01 -22.69
C HIS A 143 51.46 22.76 -21.85
N PHE A 144 50.26 22.19 -22.02
CA PHE A 144 49.89 20.96 -21.32
C PHE A 144 50.81 19.79 -21.71
N GLN A 145 51.06 19.60 -23.01
CA GLN A 145 51.90 18.52 -23.53
C GLN A 145 53.38 18.64 -23.09
N ASN A 146 53.86 19.88 -22.93
CA ASN A 146 55.22 20.15 -22.42
C ASN A 146 55.33 19.98 -20.90
N GLY A 147 54.20 19.78 -20.21
CA GLY A 147 54.17 19.61 -18.76
C GLY A 147 54.22 20.94 -18.00
N ASP A 148 53.88 22.05 -18.65
CA ASP A 148 53.92 23.36 -18.02
C ASP A 148 52.87 23.47 -16.92
N ARG A 149 53.22 24.20 -15.86
CA ARG A 149 52.32 24.45 -14.71
C ARG A 149 51.30 25.53 -14.99
N TYR A 150 51.62 26.39 -15.94
CA TYR A 150 50.82 27.52 -16.34
C TYR A 150 50.61 27.49 -17.85
N TYR A 151 49.50 28.05 -18.29
CA TYR A 151 49.31 28.45 -19.69
C TYR A 151 49.15 29.97 -19.74
N ASP A 152 49.56 30.54 -20.85
CA ASP A 152 49.41 31.97 -21.10
C ASP A 152 48.01 32.26 -21.64
N TYR A 153 47.14 32.82 -20.81
CA TYR A 153 45.79 33.21 -21.20
C TYR A 153 45.77 34.58 -21.87
N GLU A 154 45.38 34.61 -23.15
CA GLU A 154 45.15 35.85 -23.90
C GLU A 154 43.70 36.32 -23.76
N PHE A 155 43.50 37.51 -23.19
CA PHE A 155 42.18 38.13 -23.12
C PHE A 155 41.90 38.91 -24.42
N GLU A 156 40.86 38.52 -25.17
CA GLU A 156 40.51 39.16 -26.46
C GLU A 156 40.37 40.70 -26.29
N GLY A 157 41.25 41.46 -26.94
CA GLY A 157 41.21 42.93 -26.98
C GLY A 157 42.28 43.66 -26.17
N TYR A 158 43.18 42.95 -25.48
CA TYR A 158 44.30 43.57 -24.74
C TYR A 158 45.62 42.81 -24.98
N GLU A 159 46.75 43.53 -25.11
CA GLU A 159 48.10 42.96 -25.18
C GLU A 159 48.62 42.49 -23.80
N THR A 160 47.75 41.85 -23.00
CA THR A 160 48.11 41.39 -21.64
C THR A 160 47.97 39.89 -21.55
N HIS A 161 49.10 39.25 -21.28
CA HIS A 161 49.28 37.82 -21.09
C HIS A 161 49.15 37.49 -19.60
N ILE A 162 48.18 36.64 -19.23
CA ILE A 162 47.95 36.23 -17.83
C ILE A 162 48.35 34.76 -17.70
N LEU A 163 49.29 34.46 -16.79
CA LEU A 163 49.63 33.07 -16.48
C LEU A 163 48.55 32.45 -15.59
N GLU A 164 47.79 31.49 -16.11
CA GLU A 164 46.82 30.70 -15.35
C GLU A 164 47.34 29.29 -15.07
N ALA A 165 47.10 28.80 -13.85
CA ALA A 165 47.49 27.44 -13.46
C ALA A 165 46.70 26.38 -14.26
N MET A 166 47.40 25.36 -14.76
CA MET A 166 46.82 24.29 -15.58
C MET A 166 45.63 23.57 -14.91
N PHE A 167 45.72 23.40 -13.58
CA PHE A 167 44.65 22.87 -12.75
C PHE A 167 44.16 23.95 -11.79
N ASP A 168 42.84 24.01 -11.57
CA ASP A 168 42.26 24.94 -10.63
C ASP A 168 42.74 24.63 -9.21
N PRO A 169 43.37 25.58 -8.51
CA PRO A 169 43.99 25.33 -7.20
C PRO A 169 42.97 25.12 -6.07
N LYS A 170 41.68 25.35 -6.33
CA LYS A 170 40.59 25.10 -5.40
C LYS A 170 39.85 23.82 -5.74
N THR A 171 39.63 23.52 -7.03
CA THR A 171 38.80 22.37 -7.45
C THR A 171 39.56 21.16 -7.94
N LEU A 172 40.85 21.28 -8.28
CA LEU A 172 41.65 20.25 -8.97
C LEU A 172 41.16 19.92 -10.39
N PHE A 173 40.26 20.74 -10.95
CA PHE A 173 39.79 20.54 -12.31
C PHE A 173 40.82 21.04 -13.31
N ILE A 174 41.03 20.28 -14.38
CA ILE A 174 41.85 20.74 -15.49
C ILE A 174 41.17 21.92 -16.19
N ARG A 175 41.92 22.98 -16.47
CA ARG A 175 41.40 24.19 -17.13
C ARG A 175 41.46 24.12 -18.66
N ILE A 176 42.24 23.21 -19.21
CA ILE A 176 42.39 23.02 -20.66
C ILE A 176 42.00 21.58 -21.01
N ASN A 177 41.27 21.41 -22.10
CA ASN A 177 41.00 20.11 -22.68
C ASN A 177 42.30 19.56 -23.32
N PRO A 178 42.82 18.42 -22.86
CA PRO A 178 44.15 17.97 -23.28
C PRO A 178 44.20 17.41 -24.71
N LYS A 179 43.05 17.16 -25.37
CA LYS A 179 43.02 16.72 -26.78
C LYS A 179 42.99 17.86 -27.79
N ASN A 180 42.36 18.98 -27.46
CA ASN A 180 42.11 20.04 -28.43
C ASN A 180 42.50 21.45 -27.94
N GLY A 181 43.04 21.56 -26.72
CA GLY A 181 43.51 22.82 -26.16
C GLY A 181 42.42 23.83 -25.81
N ARG A 182 41.14 23.41 -25.82
CA ARG A 182 40.01 24.26 -25.46
C ARG A 182 40.03 24.58 -23.98
N LEU A 183 39.82 25.84 -23.61
CA LEU A 183 39.60 26.19 -22.22
C LEU A 183 38.27 25.63 -21.70
N MET A 184 38.29 25.15 -20.46
CA MET A 184 37.14 24.64 -19.72
C MET A 184 36.51 25.78 -18.90
N GLU A 185 36.22 26.90 -19.58
CA GLU A 185 35.74 28.15 -18.97
C GLU A 185 34.29 28.06 -18.50
N GLU A 186 33.44 27.32 -19.22
CA GLU A 186 31.99 27.32 -19.03
C GLU A 186 31.54 26.56 -17.78
N ASP A 187 30.49 27.08 -17.14
CA ASP A 187 29.87 26.47 -15.97
C ASP A 187 29.40 25.03 -16.22
N ILE A 188 29.03 24.70 -17.47
CA ILE A 188 28.57 23.35 -17.86
C ILE A 188 29.70 22.33 -17.73
N ASP A 189 30.90 22.64 -18.19
CA ASP A 189 32.08 21.77 -18.09
C ASP A 189 32.44 21.51 -16.62
N LYS A 190 32.47 22.58 -15.82
CA LYS A 190 32.74 22.52 -14.38
C LYS A 190 31.64 21.79 -13.61
N MET A 191 30.38 21.94 -14.03
CA MET A 191 29.23 21.23 -13.45
C MET A 191 29.31 19.74 -13.74
N ASN A 192 29.61 19.35 -14.99
CA ASN A 192 29.75 17.95 -15.38
C ASN A 192 30.92 17.27 -14.64
N MET A 193 32.09 17.91 -14.60
CA MET A 193 33.23 17.40 -13.82
C MET A 193 32.89 17.26 -12.34
N ARG A 194 32.21 18.25 -11.75
CA ARG A 194 31.78 18.18 -10.34
C ARG A 194 30.80 17.04 -10.08
N GLU A 195 29.80 16.88 -10.94
CA GLU A 195 28.75 15.87 -10.78
C GLU A 195 29.30 14.45 -10.90
N TYR A 196 30.27 14.25 -11.78
CA TYR A 196 30.91 12.94 -11.94
C TYR A 196 31.92 12.64 -10.85
N LEU A 197 32.83 13.58 -10.56
CA LEU A 197 33.91 13.38 -9.61
C LEU A 197 33.44 13.30 -8.15
N LYS A 198 32.25 13.82 -7.81
CA LYS A 198 31.75 13.84 -6.42
C LYS A 198 31.65 12.45 -5.76
N ASN A 199 31.56 11.39 -6.56
CA ASN A 199 31.45 10.01 -6.07
C ASN A 199 32.74 9.19 -6.27
N ILE A 200 33.80 9.78 -6.83
CA ILE A 200 35.09 9.11 -7.03
C ILE A 200 35.92 9.26 -5.77
N TRP A 201 36.21 8.13 -5.13
CA TRP A 201 36.93 8.06 -3.85
C TRP A 201 38.25 8.84 -3.89
N ASP A 202 39.05 8.64 -4.92
CA ASP A 202 40.37 9.28 -5.04
C ASP A 202 40.30 10.80 -5.18
N TYR A 203 39.25 11.33 -5.82
CA TYR A 203 39.02 12.77 -5.90
C TYR A 203 38.60 13.33 -4.54
N ILE A 204 37.75 12.61 -3.80
CA ILE A 204 37.34 13.00 -2.44
C ILE A 204 38.56 13.04 -1.51
N GLU A 205 39.46 12.05 -1.58
CA GLU A 205 40.70 12.04 -0.81
C GLU A 205 41.66 13.16 -1.21
N ALA A 206 41.86 13.37 -2.51
CA ALA A 206 42.70 14.46 -3.01
C ALA A 206 42.18 15.83 -2.55
N LYS A 207 40.85 16.03 -2.50
CA LYS A 207 40.25 17.26 -1.97
C LYS A 207 40.53 17.48 -0.49
N LYS A 208 40.41 16.43 0.34
CA LYS A 208 40.77 16.51 1.76
C LYS A 208 42.25 16.81 1.95
N ALA A 209 43.11 16.16 1.18
CA ALA A 209 44.55 16.39 1.21
C ALA A 209 44.92 17.83 0.81
N LEU A 210 44.21 18.40 -0.18
CA LEU A 210 44.36 19.81 -0.55
C LEU A 210 43.97 20.73 0.61
N GLU A 211 42.83 20.48 1.25
CA GLU A 211 42.37 21.28 2.40
C GLU A 211 43.36 21.22 3.58
N GLU A 212 43.97 20.07 3.84
CA GLU A 212 45.04 19.93 4.84
C GLU A 212 46.32 20.65 4.43
N PHE A 213 46.73 20.51 3.17
CA PHE A 213 47.88 21.22 2.63
C PHE A 213 47.72 22.73 2.73
N MET A 214 46.53 23.27 2.43
CA MET A 214 46.26 24.71 2.54
C MET A 214 46.41 25.25 3.98
N LYS A 215 46.25 24.42 5.02
CA LYS A 215 46.43 24.83 6.43
C LYS A 215 47.89 25.12 6.78
N THR A 216 48.86 24.66 5.98
CA THR A 216 50.28 24.96 6.20
C THR A 216 50.67 26.36 5.72
N ASN A 217 49.71 27.13 5.16
CA ASN A 217 49.92 28.41 4.50
C ASN A 217 50.98 28.35 3.37
N PRO A 218 50.80 27.46 2.39
CA PRO A 218 51.72 27.35 1.26
C PRO A 218 51.71 28.61 0.40
N THR A 219 52.84 28.86 -0.27
CA THR A 219 52.95 29.90 -1.30
C THR A 219 52.15 29.53 -2.56
N ASN A 220 51.88 30.51 -3.41
CA ASN A 220 51.13 30.27 -4.66
C ASN A 220 51.80 29.22 -5.56
N ASP A 221 53.14 29.24 -5.68
CA ASP A 221 53.86 28.26 -6.50
C ASP A 221 53.79 26.86 -5.91
N GLU A 222 53.85 26.73 -4.58
CA GLU A 222 53.67 25.45 -3.89
C GLU A 222 52.26 24.90 -4.09
N ILE A 223 51.23 25.76 -4.07
CA ILE A 223 49.85 25.39 -4.37
C ILE A 223 49.74 24.87 -5.80
N VAL A 224 50.27 25.61 -6.78
CA VAL A 224 50.19 25.23 -8.19
C VAL A 224 50.95 23.93 -8.48
N GLU A 225 52.14 23.76 -7.90
CA GLU A 225 52.91 22.52 -8.07
C GLU A 225 52.18 21.31 -7.45
N TRP A 226 51.58 21.50 -6.27
CA TRP A 226 50.81 20.46 -5.60
C TRP A 226 49.56 20.08 -6.41
N THR A 227 48.79 21.08 -6.85
CA THR A 227 47.54 20.86 -7.58
C THR A 227 47.80 20.29 -8.96
N TYR A 228 48.91 20.65 -9.61
CA TYR A 228 49.33 20.05 -10.87
C TYR A 228 49.62 18.55 -10.69
N LYS A 229 50.44 18.17 -9.71
CA LYS A 229 50.78 16.76 -9.45
C LYS A 229 49.52 15.93 -9.18
N LYS A 230 48.67 16.42 -8.26
CA LYS A 230 47.43 15.72 -7.91
C LYS A 230 46.40 15.71 -9.02
N GLY A 231 46.31 16.80 -9.78
CA GLY A 231 45.47 16.91 -10.97
C GLY A 231 45.84 15.87 -12.03
N MET A 232 47.14 15.72 -12.31
CA MET A 232 47.64 14.71 -13.25
C MET A 232 47.37 13.27 -12.79
N GLU A 233 47.43 12.97 -11.49
CA GLU A 233 47.04 11.65 -10.94
C GLU A 233 45.54 11.35 -11.12
N LEU A 234 44.70 12.39 -11.06
CA LEU A 234 43.26 12.26 -11.19
C LEU A 234 42.79 12.25 -12.65
N LEU A 235 43.51 12.92 -13.55
CA LEU A 235 43.09 13.15 -14.94
C LEU A 235 42.62 11.89 -15.68
N PRO A 236 43.32 10.74 -15.61
CA PRO A 236 42.86 9.51 -16.27
C PRO A 236 41.51 8.97 -15.77
N LYS A 237 41.04 9.40 -14.58
CA LYS A 237 39.81 8.91 -13.95
C LYS A 237 38.54 9.62 -14.42
N TYR A 238 38.68 10.74 -15.12
CA TYR A 238 37.57 11.52 -15.66
C TYR A 238 37.81 11.95 -17.11
N GLU A 239 38.75 11.26 -17.77
CA GLU A 239 39.15 11.50 -19.14
C GLU A 239 37.96 11.40 -20.11
N ASP A 240 37.09 10.41 -19.91
CA ASP A 240 35.91 10.14 -20.74
C ASP A 240 34.86 11.26 -20.77
N ILE A 241 34.92 12.21 -19.83
CA ILE A 241 33.97 13.35 -19.76
C ILE A 241 34.54 14.57 -20.46
N LEU A 242 35.86 14.62 -20.60
CA LEU A 242 36.54 15.68 -21.33
C LEU A 242 36.42 15.48 -22.84
N PHE A 243 35.96 14.32 -23.31
CA PHE A 243 36.10 13.85 -24.70
C PHE A 243 34.81 13.39 -25.36
#